data_AF-A0A528W8S6-F1
#
_entry.id   AF-A0A528W8S6-F1
#
_cell.length_a   1.000
_cell.length_b   1.000
_cell.length_c   1.000
_cell.angle_alpha   90.00
_cell.angle_beta   90.00
_cell.angle_gamma   90.00
#
_symmetry.space_group_name_H-M   'P 1'
#
loop_
_entity.id
_entity.type
_entity.pdbx_description
1 polymer ?
#
loop_
_entity_poly.entity_id
_entity_poly.type
_entity_poly.pdbx_seq_one_letter_code
_entity_poly.pdbx_strand_id
1 'polypeptide(L)'
;LGCSSAAAALHIAVNLVRAGAHKRILVSTPEIITGHLNFRDRQTHFIFGDASVAMVVEGLAQGEKRPGRFEVLDTRTWTQMSNNIRTNLGYHTR
;
A
#
# COMPACT_ATOMS: atom_id res chain seq x y z
N LEU A 1 0.28 9.19 -3.52
CA LEU A 1 0.45 7.95 -2.73
C LEU A 1 0.83 8.35 -1.32
N GLY A 2 0.31 7.66 -0.31
CA GLY A 2 0.60 7.91 1.10
C GLY A 2 1.10 6.62 1.76
N CYS A 3 1.61 6.73 2.99
CA CYS A 3 2.29 5.64 3.68
C CYS A 3 1.42 4.38 3.94
N SER A 4 0.09 4.51 3.94
CA SER A 4 -0.84 3.40 4.21
C SER A 4 -1.40 2.72 2.95
N SER A 5 -0.87 3.02 1.76
CA SER A 5 -1.35 2.51 0.46
C SER A 5 -1.41 0.98 0.42
N ALA A 6 -0.34 0.28 0.84
CA ALA A 6 -0.27 -1.17 0.85
C ALA A 6 -1.31 -1.82 1.78
N ALA A 7 -1.51 -1.24 2.98
CA ALA A 7 -2.48 -1.74 3.95
C ALA A 7 -3.93 -1.48 3.48
N ALA A 8 -4.21 -0.32 2.88
CA ALA A 8 -5.51 -0.02 2.30
C ALA A 8 -5.82 -0.94 1.11
N ALA A 9 -4.85 -1.21 0.24
CA ALA A 9 -4.99 -2.15 -0.85
C ALA A 9 -5.21 -3.59 -0.37
N LEU A 10 -4.52 -4.02 0.69
CA LEU A 10 -4.75 -5.32 1.33
C LEU A 10 -6.17 -5.42 1.89
N HIS A 11 -6.66 -4.38 2.58
CA HIS A 11 -8.04 -4.34 3.09
C HIS A 11 -9.07 -4.51 1.96
N ILE A 12 -8.89 -3.80 0.84
CA ILE A 12 -9.74 -3.92 -0.34
C ILE A 12 -9.65 -5.34 -0.93
N ALA A 13 -8.44 -5.86 -1.12
CA ALA A 13 -8.22 -7.18 -1.71
C ALA A 13 -8.85 -8.30 -0.86
N VAL A 14 -8.69 -8.24 0.46
CA VAL A 14 -9.28 -9.20 1.41
C VAL A 14 -10.80 -9.16 1.31
N ASN A 15 -11.42 -7.97 1.26
CA ASN A 15 -12.87 -7.85 1.14
C ASN A 15 -13.40 -8.36 -0.20
N LEU A 16 -12.70 -8.08 -1.31
CA LEU A 16 -13.06 -8.61 -2.63
C LEU A 16 -12.97 -10.13 -2.70
N VAL A 17 -11.94 -10.72 -2.10
CA VAL A 17 -11.80 -12.18 -2.00
C VAL A 17 -12.88 -12.78 -1.09
N ARG A 18 -13.12 -12.20 0.08
CA ARG A 18 -14.16 -12.65 1.02
C ARG A 18 -15.57 -12.57 0.44
N ALA A 19 -15.85 -11.54 -0.36
CA ALA A 19 -17.11 -11.39 -1.08
C ALA A 19 -17.27 -12.33 -2.27
N GLY A 20 -16.22 -13.10 -2.62
CA GLY A 20 -16.23 -14.01 -3.77
C GLY A 20 -16.09 -13.31 -5.13
N ALA A 21 -15.84 -11.99 -5.16
CA ALA A 21 -15.67 -11.23 -6.40
C ALA A 21 -14.44 -11.69 -7.19
N HIS A 22 -13.36 -12.04 -6.49
CA HIS A 22 -12.15 -12.58 -7.08
C HIS A 22 -11.58 -13.72 -6.23
N LYS A 23 -10.93 -14.70 -6.88
CA LYS A 23 -10.27 -15.81 -6.17
C LYS A 23 -8.88 -15.43 -5.66
N ARG A 24 -8.18 -14.59 -6.43
CA ARG A 24 -6.81 -14.14 -6.19
C ARG A 24 -6.64 -12.71 -6.68
N ILE A 25 -5.88 -11.92 -5.93
CA ILE A 25 -5.57 -10.53 -6.25
C ILE A 25 -4.07 -10.30 -6.04
N LEU A 26 -3.39 -9.76 -7.05
CA LEU A 26 -2.03 -9.26 -6.93
C LEU A 26 -2.09 -7.79 -6.54
N VAL A 27 -1.54 -7.45 -5.37
CA VAL A 27 -1.31 -6.08 -4.94
C VAL A 27 0.15 -5.73 -5.25
N SER A 28 0.38 -4.63 -5.95
CA SER A 28 1.71 -4.08 -6.19
C SER A 28 1.76 -2.63 -5.74
N THR A 29 2.82 -2.27 -5.01
CA THR A 29 3.03 -0.91 -4.51
C THR A 29 4.44 -0.44 -4.91
N PRO A 30 4.60 0.03 -6.16
CA PRO A 30 5.83 0.68 -6.57
C PRO A 30 5.88 2.10 -6.01
N GLU A 31 6.98 2.43 -5.33
CA GLU A 31 7.21 3.75 -4.73
C GLU A 31 8.52 4.32 -5.31
N ILE A 32 8.37 5.30 -6.22
CA ILE A 32 9.48 6.09 -6.78
C ILE A 32 9.42 7.47 -6.12
N ILE A 33 9.94 7.54 -4.90
CA ILE A 33 9.86 8.73 -4.06
C ILE A 33 10.96 9.72 -4.41
N THR A 34 12.12 9.26 -4.88
CA THR A 34 13.25 10.12 -5.25
C THR A 34 12.87 11.15 -6.31
N GLY A 35 11.94 10.82 -7.23
CA GLY A 35 11.45 11.74 -8.26
C GLY A 35 10.69 12.96 -7.72
N HIS A 36 10.22 12.92 -6.47
CA HIS A 36 9.46 14.00 -5.83
C HIS A 36 10.11 14.49 -4.52
N LEU A 37 11.31 13.99 -4.19
CA LEU A 37 12.05 14.32 -2.98
C LEU A 37 12.84 15.63 -3.18
N ASN A 38 12.83 16.50 -2.18
CA ASN A 38 13.67 17.70 -2.17
C ASN A 38 15.07 17.39 -1.60
N PHE A 39 16.02 17.05 -2.45
CA PHE A 39 17.41 16.78 -2.03
C PHE A 39 18.17 18.00 -1.48
N ARG A 40 17.63 19.21 -1.60
CA ARG A 40 18.23 20.43 -1.02
C ARG A 40 17.81 20.66 0.43
N ASP A 41 16.75 20.01 0.89
CA ASP A 41 16.27 20.16 2.25
C ASP A 41 17.03 19.23 3.21
N ARG A 42 17.85 19.82 4.09
CA ARG A 42 18.62 19.11 5.11
C ARG A 42 17.73 18.24 6.02
N GLN A 43 16.48 18.62 6.25
CA GLN A 43 15.61 17.89 7.20
C GLN A 43 14.97 16.63 6.61
N THR A 44 14.81 16.55 5.29
CA THR A 44 14.06 15.46 4.65
C THR A 44 14.84 14.66 3.61
N HIS A 45 15.97 15.16 3.08
CA HIS A 45 16.67 14.53 1.97
C HIS A 45 17.17 13.11 2.23
N PHE A 46 17.25 12.68 3.48
CA PHE A 46 17.75 11.37 3.89
C PHE A 46 16.64 10.38 4.26
N ILE A 47 15.37 10.80 4.25
CA ILE A 47 14.25 9.98 4.78
C ILE A 47 13.83 8.88 3.80
N PHE A 48 13.88 9.16 2.50
CA PHE A 48 13.24 8.32 1.49
C PHE A 48 14.23 7.70 0.52
N GLY A 49 13.86 6.51 0.04
CA GLY A 49 14.47 5.83 -1.10
C GLY A 49 13.39 5.22 -1.99
N ASP A 50 13.82 4.57 -3.06
CA ASP A 50 12.91 3.89 -4.00
C ASP A 50 12.85 2.40 -3.70
N ALA A 51 11.65 1.85 -3.75
CA ALA A 51 11.40 0.43 -3.56
C ALA A 51 10.09 0.01 -4.22
N SER A 52 9.94 -1.29 -4.44
CA SER A 52 8.66 -1.87 -4.86
C SER A 52 8.45 -3.18 -4.14
N VAL A 53 7.23 -3.40 -3.69
CA VAL A 53 6.80 -4.68 -3.10
C VAL A 53 5.53 -5.16 -3.79
N ALA A 54 5.32 -6.48 -3.74
CA ALA A 54 4.12 -7.12 -4.23
C ALA A 54 3.68 -8.24 -3.29
N MET A 55 2.38 -8.47 -3.21
CA MET A 55 1.79 -9.56 -2.44
C MET A 55 0.59 -10.15 -3.18
N VAL A 56 0.39 -11.46 -3.03
CA VAL A 56 -0.79 -12.15 -3.56
C VAL A 56 -1.75 -12.44 -2.41
N VAL A 57 -2.99 -12.00 -2.55
CA VAL A 57 -4.09 -12.28 -1.63
C VAL A 57 -5.00 -13.30 -2.30
N GLU A 58 -5.24 -14.43 -1.65
CA GLU A 58 -6.06 -15.51 -2.22
C GLU A 58 -7.05 -16.08 -1.19
N GLY A 59 -8.20 -16.52 -1.69
CA GLY A 59 -9.14 -17.31 -0.92
C GLY A 59 -8.69 -18.77 -0.91
N LEU A 60 -8.69 -19.39 0.26
CA LEU A 60 -8.38 -20.82 0.42
C LEU A 60 -9.68 -21.60 0.57
N ALA A 61 -9.73 -22.77 -0.07
CA ALA A 61 -10.82 -23.71 0.18
C ALA A 61 -10.75 -24.21 1.64
N GLN A 62 -11.90 -24.57 2.21
CA GLN A 62 -11.96 -25.10 3.56
C GLN A 62 -11.07 -26.35 3.67
N GLY A 63 -10.14 -26.34 4.62
CA GLY A 63 -9.19 -27.44 4.84
C GLY A 63 -7.93 -27.41 3.96
N GLU A 64 -7.81 -26.47 3.02
CA GLU A 64 -6.60 -26.30 2.22
C GLU A 64 -5.43 -25.82 3.11
N LYS A 65 -4.34 -26.59 3.12
CA LYS A 65 -3.09 -26.23 3.81
C LYS A 65 -2.02 -25.87 2.79
N ARG A 66 -1.55 -24.63 2.83
CA ARG A 66 -0.38 -24.16 2.08
C ARG A 66 0.69 -23.63 3.04
N PRO A 67 1.90 -24.19 3.07
CA PRO A 67 2.96 -23.72 3.96
C PRO A 67 3.45 -22.32 3.53
N GLY A 68 3.98 -21.54 4.47
CA GLY A 68 4.58 -20.23 4.20
C GLY A 68 3.59 -19.08 3.97
N ARG A 69 2.30 -19.28 4.25
CA ARG A 69 1.27 -18.23 4.14
C ARG A 69 1.06 -17.49 5.45
N PHE A 70 0.55 -16.27 5.34
CA PHE A 70 -0.03 -15.53 6.46
C PHE A 70 -1.56 -15.48 6.27
N GLU A 71 -2.30 -15.87 7.29
CA GLU A 71 -3.76 -15.73 7.30
C GLU A 71 -4.13 -14.33 7.79
N VAL A 72 -4.96 -13.64 7.02
CA VAL A 72 -5.46 -12.32 7.42
C VAL A 72 -6.65 -12.50 8.35
N LEU A 73 -6.40 -12.32 9.65
CA LEU A 73 -7.43 -12.40 10.68
C LEU A 73 -8.40 -11.22 10.59
N ASP A 74 -7.86 -9.99 10.57
CA ASP A 74 -8.64 -8.75 10.52
C ASP A 74 -7.88 -7.64 9.79
N THR A 75 -8.61 -6.63 9.30
CA THR A 75 -8.05 -5.42 8.69
C THR A 75 -8.91 -4.21 9.02
N ARG A 76 -8.26 -3.10 9.40
CA ARG A 76 -8.93 -1.83 9.71
C ARG A 76 -8.14 -0.66 9.13
N THR A 77 -8.84 0.33 8.59
CA THR A 77 -8.25 1.56 8.06
C THR A 77 -8.77 2.78 8.82
N TRP A 78 -7.90 3.77 9.04
CA TRP A 78 -8.26 5.04 9.68
C TRP A 78 -7.48 6.18 9.02
N THR A 79 -8.10 7.36 8.90
CA THR A 79 -7.47 8.56 8.34
C THR A 79 -7.89 9.80 9.13
N GLN A 80 -6.97 10.76 9.25
CA GLN A 80 -7.19 12.09 9.83
C GLN A 80 -6.46 13.12 8.98
N MET A 81 -7.16 14.20 8.62
CA MET A 81 -6.58 15.27 7.79
C MET A 81 -5.45 15.98 8.53
N SER A 82 -4.31 16.20 7.86
CA SER A 82 -3.16 16.93 8.37
C SER A 82 -2.35 17.55 7.23
N ASN A 83 -1.70 18.69 7.49
CA ASN A 83 -0.76 19.32 6.55
C ASN A 83 0.71 19.06 6.92
N ASN A 84 0.99 18.30 7.99
CA ASN A 84 2.37 18.08 8.47
C ASN A 84 3.25 17.32 7.47
N ILE A 85 2.65 16.50 6.60
CA ILE A 85 3.33 15.82 5.49
C ILE A 85 2.51 16.11 4.24
N ARG A 86 3.09 16.90 3.32
CA ARG A 86 2.36 17.42 2.15
C ARG A 86 3.28 17.64 0.97
N THR A 87 2.78 17.35 -0.22
CA THR A 87 3.32 17.83 -1.50
C THR A 87 2.24 18.63 -2.22
N ASN A 88 2.63 19.75 -2.84
CA ASN A 88 1.72 20.57 -3.66
C ASN A 88 1.93 20.35 -5.15
N LEU A 89 2.84 19.45 -5.55
CA LEU A 89 3.09 19.16 -6.95
C LEU A 89 1.84 18.52 -7.58
N GLY A 90 1.25 19.20 -8.55
CA GLY A 90 0.12 18.71 -9.32
C GLY A 90 0.05 19.35 -10.70
N TYR A 91 -0.98 19.00 -11.48
CA TYR A 91 -1.17 19.52 -12.85
C TYR A 91 -1.33 21.05 -12.90
N HIS A 92 -1.95 21.66 -11.89
CA HIS A 92 -2.18 23.11 -11.83
C HIS A 92 -1.00 23.93 -11.29
N THR A 93 0.06 23.27 -10.81
CA THR A 93 1.25 23.94 -10.24
C THR A 93 2.49 23.75 -11.11
N ARG A 94 2.31 23.27 -12.35
CA ARG A 94 3.36 23.12 -13.35
C ARG A 94 3.30 24.26 -14.36
#